data_AF-A0A6I4KRX0-F1
#
_entry.id   AF-A0A6I4KRX0-F1
#
_cell.length_a   1.000
_cell.length_b   1.000
_cell.length_c   1.000
_cell.angle_alpha   90.00
_cell.angle_beta   90.00
_cell.angle_gamma   90.00
#
_symmetry.space_group_name_H-M   'P 1'
#
loop_
_entity.id
_entity.type
_entity.pdbx_description
1 polymer ?
#
loop_
_entity_poly.entity_id
_entity_poly.type
_entity_poly.pdbx_seq_one_letter_code
_entity_poly.pdbx_strand_id
1 'polypeptide(L)'
;MHRPLLRHGFILILLALLSGLAIPSLSIPRLGLSAHTIGILSGTLLIAIGAIWKQFRLGSRQQWLMYWAWLYASYVNWLGCLLGATLGAGQTTPVAAAGTQGAPWAESLVAGLLISVAPASLLAITLALWGIRGQAPAQD
;
A
#
# COMPACT_ATOMS: atom_id res chain seq x y z
N MET A 1 15.46 8.57 -11.14
CA MET A 1 14.56 7.42 -11.33
C MET A 1 15.14 6.17 -10.70
N HIS A 2 14.36 5.51 -9.85
CA HIS A 2 14.68 4.25 -9.19
C HIS A 2 13.87 3.12 -9.84
N ARG A 3 14.51 2.39 -10.77
CA ARG A 3 13.86 1.38 -11.63
C ARG A 3 13.09 0.29 -10.85
N PRO A 4 13.57 -0.23 -9.71
CA PRO A 4 12.82 -1.23 -8.96
C PRO A 4 11.44 -0.74 -8.49
N LEU A 5 11.34 0.51 -8.03
CA LEU A 5 10.06 1.08 -7.58
C LEU A 5 9.07 1.24 -8.72
N LEU A 6 9.55 1.70 -9.88
CA LEU A 6 8.73 1.79 -11.09
C LEU A 6 8.14 0.41 -11.45
N ARG A 7 9.00 -0.63 -11.46
CA ARG A 7 8.58 -2.00 -11.76
C ARG A 7 7.55 -2.49 -10.74
N HIS A 8 7.79 -2.31 -9.45
CA HIS A 8 6.84 -2.71 -8.41
C HIS A 8 5.52 -1.95 -8.48
N GLY A 9 5.53 -0.68 -8.89
CA GLY A 9 4.32 0.09 -9.12
C GLY A 9 3.46 -0.49 -10.24
N PHE A 10 4.06 -0.84 -11.38
CA PHE A 10 3.33 -1.52 -12.47
C PHE A 10 2.86 -2.93 -12.10
N ILE A 11 3.66 -3.69 -11.35
CA ILE A 11 3.25 -5.00 -10.83
C ILE A 11 2.02 -4.86 -9.94
N LEU A 12 2.00 -3.88 -9.04
CA LEU A 12 0.87 -3.68 -8.14
C LEU A 12 -0.39 -3.23 -8.89
N ILE A 13 -0.24 -2.39 -9.92
CA ILE A 13 -1.34 -2.02 -10.83
C ILE A 13 -1.88 -3.27 -11.54
N LEU A 14 -1.02 -4.14 -12.06
CA LEU A 14 -1.43 -5.39 -12.70
C LEU A 14 -2.21 -6.27 -11.72
N LEU A 15 -1.69 -6.46 -10.50
CA LEU A 15 -2.38 -7.22 -9.45
C LEU A 15 -3.73 -6.60 -9.08
N ALA A 16 -3.81 -5.27 -9.03
CA ALA A 16 -5.06 -4.55 -8.79
C ALA A 16 -6.09 -4.80 -9.90
N LEU A 17 -5.68 -4.75 -11.17
CA LEU A 17 -6.53 -5.05 -12.32
C LEU A 17 -7.06 -6.48 -12.26
N LEU A 18 -6.18 -7.46 -11.99
CA LEU A 18 -6.57 -8.86 -11.85
C LEU A 18 -7.55 -9.07 -10.68
N SER A 19 -7.28 -8.47 -9.52
CA SER A 19 -8.21 -8.53 -8.38
C SER A 19 -9.54 -7.83 -8.65
N GLY A 20 -9.55 -6.80 -9.51
CA GLY A 20 -10.75 -6.08 -9.94
C GLY A 20 -11.74 -6.97 -10.69
N LEU A 21 -11.23 -7.92 -11.49
CA LEU A 21 -12.06 -8.89 -12.21
C LEU A 21 -12.79 -9.86 -11.26
N ALA A 22 -12.21 -10.13 -10.09
CA ALA A 22 -12.77 -11.05 -9.12
C ALA A 22 -13.86 -10.41 -8.23
N ILE A 23 -13.99 -9.07 -8.21
CA ILE A 23 -14.86 -8.33 -7.28
C ILE A 23 -16.28 -8.92 -7.12
N PRO A 24 -17.03 -9.25 -8.19
CA PRO A 24 -18.40 -9.76 -8.06
C PRO A 24 -18.50 -11.11 -7.34
N SER A 25 -17.40 -11.86 -7.27
CA SER A 25 -17.33 -13.20 -6.67
C SER A 25 -16.77 -13.21 -5.24
N LEU A 26 -16.39 -12.04 -4.70
CA LEU A 26 -15.82 -11.93 -3.37
C LEU A 26 -16.90 -11.91 -2.28
N SER A 27 -16.56 -12.44 -1.10
CA SER A 27 -17.45 -12.45 0.07
C SER A 27 -17.86 -11.04 0.52
N ILE A 28 -16.96 -10.07 0.40
CA ILE A 28 -17.24 -8.64 0.66
C ILE A 28 -16.84 -7.82 -0.58
N PRO A 29 -17.72 -7.69 -1.59
CA PRO A 29 -17.39 -7.00 -2.86
C PRO A 29 -16.92 -5.56 -2.68
N ARG A 30 -17.48 -4.83 -1.71
CA ARG A 30 -17.09 -3.45 -1.41
C ARG A 30 -15.66 -3.36 -0.88
N LEU A 31 -15.23 -4.31 -0.06
CA LEU A 31 -13.84 -4.40 0.39
C LEU A 31 -12.91 -4.85 -0.74
N GLY A 32 -13.40 -5.68 -1.66
CA GLY A 32 -12.71 -6.01 -2.91
C GLY A 32 -12.45 -4.78 -3.80
N LEU A 33 -13.45 -3.89 -3.91
CA LEU A 33 -13.28 -2.60 -4.58
C LEU A 33 -12.25 -1.71 -3.86
N SER A 34 -12.22 -1.72 -2.52
CA SER A 34 -11.17 -1.06 -1.76
C SER A 34 -9.79 -1.64 -2.08
N ALA A 35 -9.63 -2.97 -2.13
CA ALA A 35 -8.38 -3.61 -2.51
C ALA A 35 -7.93 -3.17 -3.91
N HIS A 36 -8.84 -3.17 -4.90
CA HIS A 36 -8.57 -2.72 -6.26
C HIS A 36 -8.07 -1.27 -6.28
N THR A 37 -8.79 -0.34 -5.65
CA THR A 37 -8.42 1.09 -5.64
C THR A 37 -7.11 1.34 -4.88
N ILE A 38 -6.90 0.66 -3.74
CA ILE A 38 -5.63 0.70 -2.99
C ILE A 38 -4.48 0.23 -3.88
N GLY A 39 -4.63 -0.88 -4.61
CA GLY A 39 -3.56 -1.38 -5.48
C GLY A 39 -3.18 -0.41 -6.60
N ILE A 40 -4.17 0.23 -7.24
CA ILE A 40 -3.92 1.26 -8.27
C ILE A 40 -3.23 2.49 -7.68
N LEU A 41 -3.73 3.01 -6.55
CA LEU A 41 -3.18 4.21 -5.91
C LEU A 41 -1.76 3.96 -5.37
N SER A 42 -1.55 2.85 -4.67
CA SER A 42 -0.23 2.45 -4.19
C SER A 42 0.74 2.22 -5.35
N GLY A 43 0.29 1.61 -6.45
CA GLY A 43 1.13 1.42 -7.62
C GLY A 43 1.55 2.75 -8.26
N THR A 44 0.61 3.69 -8.38
CA THR A 44 0.87 5.06 -8.86
C THR A 44 1.83 5.81 -7.94
N LEU A 45 1.66 5.66 -6.63
CA LEU A 45 2.54 6.25 -5.62
C LEU A 45 3.96 5.70 -5.72
N LEU A 46 4.14 4.38 -5.88
CA LEU A 46 5.46 3.77 -6.09
C LEU A 46 6.12 4.28 -7.38
N ILE A 47 5.34 4.47 -8.45
CA ILE A 47 5.83 5.07 -9.69
C ILE A 47 6.31 6.51 -9.45
N ALA A 48 5.50 7.33 -8.75
CA ALA A 48 5.84 8.71 -8.44
C ALA A 48 7.11 8.81 -7.58
N ILE A 49 7.19 8.06 -6.47
CA ILE A 49 8.36 7.99 -5.59
C ILE A 49 9.59 7.49 -6.36
N GLY A 50 9.43 6.48 -7.21
CA GLY A 50 10.47 5.99 -8.09
C GLY A 50 10.97 7.05 -9.08
N ALA A 51 10.08 7.88 -9.62
CA ALA A 51 10.42 8.96 -10.54
C ALA A 51 11.26 10.04 -9.84
N ILE A 52 10.77 10.54 -8.69
CA ILE A 52 11.41 11.62 -7.92
C ILE A 52 12.54 11.13 -7.00
N TRP A 53 12.91 9.85 -7.05
CA TRP A 53 13.84 9.24 -6.08
C TRP A 53 15.15 10.03 -5.86
N LYS A 54 15.69 10.64 -6.92
CA LYS A 54 16.95 11.42 -6.86
C LYS A 54 16.82 12.71 -6.04
N GLN A 55 15.61 13.15 -5.73
CA GLN A 55 15.34 14.34 -4.92
C GLN A 55 15.47 14.05 -3.42
N PHE A 56 15.40 12.79 -2.99
CA PHE A 56 15.55 12.41 -1.59
C PHE A 56 17.04 12.38 -1.18
N ARG A 57 17.44 13.35 -0.36
CA ARG A 57 18.77 13.42 0.27
C ARG A 57 18.76 12.64 1.57
N LEU A 58 18.96 11.33 1.45
CA LEU A 58 18.95 10.37 2.56
C LEU A 58 20.26 9.58 2.59
N GLY A 59 20.73 9.20 3.78
CA GLY A 59 21.82 8.23 3.91
C GLY A 59 21.41 6.84 3.42
N SER A 60 22.36 5.97 3.10
CA SER A 60 22.09 4.65 2.50
C SER A 60 21.11 3.80 3.33
N ARG A 61 21.23 3.83 4.66
CA ARG A 61 20.31 3.11 5.57
C ARG A 61 18.89 3.65 5.51
N GLN A 62 18.72 4.97 5.44
CA GLN A 62 17.41 5.61 5.38
C GLN A 62 16.74 5.40 4.02
N GLN A 63 17.50 5.43 2.92
CA GLN A 63 16.97 5.08 1.59
C GLN A 63 16.48 3.64 1.55
N TRP A 64 17.26 2.70 2.12
CA TRP A 64 16.89 1.30 2.22
C TRP A 64 15.61 1.11 3.04
N LEU A 65 15.52 1.74 4.22
CA LEU A 65 14.31 1.71 5.06
C LEU A 65 13.10 2.30 4.34
N MET A 66 13.24 3.47 3.71
CA MET A 66 12.17 4.12 2.96
C MET A 66 11.67 3.25 1.80
N TYR A 67 12.59 2.64 1.05
CA TYR A 67 12.28 1.74 -0.05
C TYR A 67 11.42 0.56 0.42
N TRP A 68 11.87 -0.16 1.45
CA TRP A 68 11.15 -1.33 1.95
C TRP A 68 9.86 -0.97 2.66
N ALA A 69 9.81 0.16 3.36
CA ALA A 69 8.60 0.65 4.00
C ALA A 69 7.51 0.96 2.97
N TRP A 70 7.85 1.63 1.86
CA TRP A 70 6.92 1.88 0.75
C TRP A 70 6.40 0.59 0.12
N LEU A 71 7.29 -0.38 -0.16
CA LEU A 71 6.89 -1.66 -0.72
C LEU A 71 5.99 -2.44 0.24
N TYR A 72 6.42 -2.59 1.49
CA TYR A 72 5.67 -3.32 2.51
C TYR A 72 4.27 -2.73 2.68
N ALA A 73 4.18 -1.42 2.92
CA ALA A 73 2.89 -0.75 3.10
C ALA A 73 1.97 -0.95 1.87
N SER A 74 2.52 -0.83 0.65
CA SER A 74 1.73 -0.97 -0.58
C SER A 74 1.20 -2.39 -0.79
N TYR A 75 2.06 -3.40 -0.70
CA TYR A 75 1.67 -4.79 -0.96
C TYR A 75 0.81 -5.37 0.17
N VAL A 76 1.17 -5.10 1.44
CA VAL A 76 0.44 -5.65 2.60
C VAL A 76 -0.93 -5.00 2.74
N ASN A 77 -1.07 -3.71 2.44
CA ASN A 77 -2.37 -3.05 2.45
C ASN A 77 -3.31 -3.63 1.39
N TRP A 78 -2.83 -3.74 0.14
CA TRP A 78 -3.58 -4.38 -0.94
C TRP A 78 -3.96 -5.83 -0.58
N LEU A 79 -2.99 -6.62 -0.10
CA LEU A 79 -3.21 -8.02 0.24
C LEU A 79 -4.17 -8.18 1.42
N GLY A 80 -4.04 -7.36 2.46
CA GLY A 80 -4.93 -7.39 3.63
C GLY A 80 -6.38 -7.12 3.24
N CYS A 81 -6.63 -6.11 2.41
CA CYS A 81 -7.97 -5.85 1.89
C CYS A 81 -8.48 -6.97 0.98
N LEU A 82 -7.62 -7.52 0.11
CA LEU A 82 -8.02 -8.61 -0.78
C LEU A 82 -8.38 -9.88 0.02
N LEU A 83 -7.57 -10.24 1.02
CA LEU A 83 -7.84 -11.37 1.91
C LEU A 83 -9.08 -11.14 2.77
N GLY A 84 -9.30 -9.92 3.27
CA GLY A 84 -10.55 -9.58 3.96
C GLY A 84 -11.76 -9.78 3.05
N ALA A 85 -11.66 -9.33 1.80
CA ALA A 85 -12.73 -9.47 0.82
C ALA A 85 -13.00 -10.93 0.41
N THR A 86 -11.95 -11.76 0.28
CA THR A 86 -12.09 -13.18 -0.09
C THR A 86 -12.60 -14.02 1.09
N LEU A 87 -12.00 -13.85 2.28
CA LEU A 87 -12.30 -14.65 3.47
C LEU A 87 -13.53 -14.16 4.24
N GLY A 88 -14.11 -13.03 3.85
CA GLY A 88 -15.24 -12.42 4.56
C GLY A 88 -14.86 -11.79 5.90
N ALA A 89 -13.57 -11.48 6.09
CA ALA A 89 -13.05 -10.87 7.31
C ALA A 89 -13.13 -9.33 7.20
N GLY A 90 -14.04 -8.73 7.97
CA GLY A 90 -14.47 -7.35 7.84
C GLY A 90 -14.38 -6.52 9.10
N GLN A 91 -13.99 -7.11 10.24
CA GLN A 91 -14.04 -6.46 11.56
C GLN A 91 -13.22 -5.17 11.60
N THR A 92 -12.04 -5.15 10.98
CA THR A 92 -11.15 -3.98 10.92
C THR A 92 -11.50 -2.99 9.80
N THR A 93 -12.48 -3.31 8.96
CA THR A 93 -12.95 -2.47 7.85
C THR A 93 -14.48 -2.34 7.85
N PRO A 94 -15.09 -1.92 8.97
CA PRO A 94 -16.54 -2.02 9.20
C PRO A 94 -17.37 -1.25 8.16
N VAL A 95 -16.82 -0.15 7.65
CA VAL A 95 -17.43 0.61 6.55
C VAL A 95 -17.55 -0.29 5.31
N ALA A 96 -16.45 -0.86 4.82
CA ALA A 96 -16.46 -1.71 3.63
C ALA A 96 -17.25 -3.02 3.84
N ALA A 97 -17.20 -3.57 5.06
CA ALA A 97 -17.83 -4.82 5.43
C ALA A 97 -19.33 -4.72 5.74
N ALA A 98 -19.91 -3.53 5.87
CA ALA A 98 -21.31 -3.36 6.32
C ALA A 98 -21.62 -4.13 7.62
N GLY A 99 -20.64 -4.25 8.51
CA GLY A 99 -20.76 -4.98 9.78
C GLY A 99 -20.57 -6.50 9.71
N THR A 100 -20.29 -7.08 8.52
CA THR A 100 -19.99 -8.52 8.42
C THR A 100 -18.70 -8.89 9.13
N GLN A 101 -18.68 -10.05 9.77
CA GLN A 101 -17.50 -10.62 10.41
C GLN A 101 -17.27 -12.04 9.91
N GLY A 102 -16.00 -12.37 9.70
CA GLY A 102 -15.55 -13.68 9.23
C GLY A 102 -15.14 -14.60 10.38
N ALA A 103 -14.49 -15.70 10.03
CA ALA A 103 -13.94 -16.62 11.03
C ALA A 103 -12.87 -15.91 11.89
N PRO A 104 -12.74 -16.23 13.20
CA PRO A 104 -11.80 -15.53 14.09
C PRO A 104 -10.34 -15.54 13.61
N TRP A 105 -9.90 -16.63 12.99
CA TRP A 105 -8.54 -16.74 12.44
C TRP A 105 -8.33 -15.82 11.23
N ALA A 106 -9.35 -15.64 10.39
CA ALA A 106 -9.30 -14.78 9.21
C ALA A 106 -9.31 -13.31 9.63
N GLU A 107 -10.12 -12.96 10.63
CA GLU A 107 -10.12 -11.63 11.25
C GLU A 107 -8.77 -11.31 11.86
N SER A 108 -8.19 -12.23 12.64
CA SER A 108 -6.87 -12.03 13.25
C SER A 108 -5.76 -11.83 12.21
N LEU A 109 -5.79 -12.62 11.12
CA LEU A 109 -4.86 -12.49 10.01
C LEU A 109 -4.97 -11.12 9.32
N VAL A 110 -6.19 -10.75 8.92
CA VAL A 110 -6.44 -9.47 8.22
C VAL A 110 -6.14 -8.28 9.12
N ALA A 111 -6.52 -8.34 10.39
CA ALA A 111 -6.18 -7.32 11.37
C ALA A 111 -4.67 -7.16 11.53
N GLY A 112 -3.93 -8.26 11.67
CA GLY A 112 -2.46 -8.23 11.77
C GLY A 112 -1.82 -7.56 10.56
N LEU A 113 -2.28 -7.88 9.35
CA LEU A 113 -1.80 -7.27 8.11
C LEU A 113 -2.12 -5.77 8.04
N LEU A 114 -3.37 -5.38 8.30
CA LEU A 114 -3.79 -3.98 8.16
C LEU A 114 -3.22 -3.08 9.26
N ILE A 115 -3.09 -3.59 10.49
CA ILE A 115 -2.50 -2.84 11.61
C ILE A 115 -1.00 -2.60 11.36
N SER A 116 -0.28 -3.56 10.79
CA SER A 116 1.17 -3.40 10.51
C SER A 116 1.46 -2.40 9.39
N VAL A 117 0.50 -2.13 8.50
CA VAL A 117 0.64 -1.15 7.41
C VAL A 117 0.80 0.27 7.96
N ALA A 118 0.10 0.62 9.04
CA ALA A 118 0.14 1.97 9.60
C ALA A 118 1.56 2.44 9.99
N PRO A 119 2.32 1.73 10.85
CA PRO A 119 3.67 2.14 11.19
C PRO A 119 4.62 2.14 9.98
N ALA A 120 4.48 1.19 9.05
CA ALA A 120 5.29 1.17 7.82
C ALA A 120 5.02 2.40 6.95
N SER A 121 3.75 2.79 6.79
CA SER A 121 3.35 3.96 6.01
C SER A 121 3.86 5.26 6.66
N LEU A 122 3.74 5.37 7.98
CA LEU A 122 4.25 6.51 8.75
C LEU A 122 5.77 6.63 8.64
N LEU A 123 6.51 5.52 8.72
CA LEU A 123 7.95 5.50 8.50
C LEU A 123 8.31 5.96 7.08
N ALA A 124 7.64 5.41 6.07
CA ALA A 124 7.89 5.73 4.67
C ALA A 124 7.69 7.22 4.37
N ILE A 125 6.58 7.80 4.80
CA ILE A 125 6.29 9.21 4.57
C ILE A 125 7.20 10.13 5.39
N THR A 126 7.54 9.76 6.62
CA THR A 126 8.45 10.56 7.46
C THR A 126 9.84 10.64 6.83
N LEU A 127 10.36 9.51 6.32
CA LEU A 127 11.64 9.48 5.62
C LEU A 127 11.58 10.26 4.30
N ALA A 128 10.47 10.17 3.55
CA ALA A 128 10.29 10.93 2.32
C ALA A 128 10.30 12.44 2.58
N LEU A 129 9.55 12.90 3.59
CA LEU A 129 9.53 14.31 4.01
C LEU A 129 10.91 14.77 4.47
N TRP A 130 11.58 13.97 5.31
CA TRP A 130 12.92 14.31 5.80
C TRP A 130 13.94 14.38 4.67
N GLY A 131 13.85 13.50 3.67
CA GLY A 131 14.73 13.48 2.50
C GLY A 131 14.55 14.66 1.55
N ILE A 132 13.39 15.31 1.51
CA ILE A 132 13.13 16.46 0.63
C ILE A 132 13.52 17.80 1.27
N ARG A 133 13.63 17.87 2.61
CA ARG A 133 13.93 19.11 3.37
C ARG A 133 15.18 19.89 2.92
N GLY A 134 16.10 19.27 2.19
CA GLY A 134 17.34 19.90 1.71
C GLY A 134 17.25 20.69 0.40
N GLN A 135 16.06 20.94 -0.16
CA GLN A 135 15.88 21.84 -1.30
C GLN A 135 15.81 23.29 -0.80
N ALA A 136 16.95 23.99 -0.77
CA ALA A 136 16.92 25.45 -0.79
C ALA A 136 16.28 25.89 -2.12
N PRO A 137 15.47 26.97 -2.15
CA PRO A 137 14.85 27.44 -3.38
C PRO A 137 15.95 27.75 -4.42
N ALA A 138 15.78 27.23 -5.63
CA ALA A 138 16.52 27.72 -6.77
C ALA A 138 16.19 29.21 -6.91
N GLN A 139 17.19 30.05 -6.70
CA GLN A 139 17.14 31.46 -7.10
C GLN A 139 17.37 31.47 -8.61
N ASP A 140 16.27 31.57 -9.37
CA ASP A 140 16.28 32.01 -10.77
C ASP A 140 15.68 33.42 -10.83
#